data_AF-A0A517PUK4-F1
#
_entry.id   AF-A0A517PUK4-F1
#
_cell.length_a   1.000
_cell.length_b   1.000
_cell.length_c   1.000
_cell.angle_alpha   90.00
_cell.angle_beta   90.00
_cell.angle_gamma   90.00
#
_symmetry.space_group_name_H-M   'P 1'
#
loop_
_entity.id
_entity.type
_entity.pdbx_description
1 polymer ?
#
loop_
_entity_poly.entity_id
_entity_poly.type
_entity_poly.pdbx_seq_one_letter_code
_entity_poly.pdbx_strand_id
1 'polypeptide(L)'
;MRVSDKTSYEQGIEIVLKSKNFRKVLFLIGFMGIAFPAQDVLAQGSSKKGNVKQLNIQADKLRDSFIRQSADIARKYSDAGDYEKSKEMLESILSIKKDVPGVKAMIDQLDEKMISSNSADFEIDAARNWSGPAGLVAKGRSIRIQATGTYDLITDIKTGVEGLPEKNPMKELAPGVPVGALMGVVLSQEKGKPKMGKPFKIGEKVEFTPKDDGVLMIGLNLPPGHQSKGKVKVRISGYFRRSSN
;
A
#
# COMPACT_ATOMS: atom_id res chain seq x y z
N MET A 1 -36.99 -12.32 -36.95
CA MET A 1 -36.33 -12.12 -35.64
C MET A 1 -35.23 -13.19 -35.49
N ARG A 2 -33.98 -12.86 -35.79
CA ARG A 2 -32.82 -13.76 -35.57
C ARG A 2 -31.93 -13.09 -34.54
N VAL A 3 -31.97 -13.59 -33.31
CA VAL A 3 -31.01 -13.23 -32.27
C VAL A 3 -29.77 -14.07 -32.56
N SER A 4 -28.68 -13.38 -32.89
CA SER A 4 -27.37 -13.99 -33.14
C SER A 4 -26.74 -14.34 -31.79
N ASP A 5 -26.67 -15.64 -31.48
CA ASP A 5 -25.92 -16.14 -30.33
C ASP A 5 -24.43 -15.83 -30.51
N LYS A 6 -23.91 -14.95 -29.65
CA LYS A 6 -22.47 -14.72 -29.54
C LYS A 6 -21.84 -15.93 -28.86
N THR A 7 -20.85 -16.54 -29.53
CA THR A 7 -20.12 -17.69 -28.99
C THR A 7 -19.41 -17.34 -27.68
N SER A 8 -19.31 -18.30 -26.74
CA SER A 8 -18.66 -18.16 -25.42
C SER A 8 -17.26 -17.55 -25.43
N TYR A 9 -16.56 -17.63 -26.55
CA TYR A 9 -15.24 -17.01 -26.74
C TYR A 9 -15.30 -15.47 -26.82
N GLU A 10 -16.34 -14.91 -27.44
CA GLU A 10 -16.53 -13.45 -27.52
C GLU A 10 -16.90 -12.85 -26.16
N GLN A 11 -17.67 -13.60 -25.35
CA GLN A 11 -18.01 -13.20 -23.99
C GLN A 11 -16.78 -13.21 -23.05
N GLY A 12 -15.89 -14.20 -23.20
CA GLY A 12 -14.65 -14.28 -22.43
C GLY A 12 -13.68 -13.13 -22.70
N ILE A 13 -13.56 -12.69 -23.96
CA ILE A 13 -12.72 -11.56 -24.35
C ILE A 13 -13.31 -10.24 -23.83
N GLU A 14 -14.63 -10.05 -23.88
CA GLU A 14 -15.29 -8.87 -23.31
C GLU A 14 -15.08 -8.75 -21.79
N ILE A 15 -15.03 -9.87 -21.06
CA ILE A 15 -14.82 -9.89 -19.60
C ILE A 15 -13.38 -9.48 -19.26
N VAL A 16 -12.39 -9.94 -20.03
CA VAL A 16 -10.97 -9.56 -19.83
C VAL A 16 -10.74 -8.09 -20.16
N LEU A 17 -11.38 -7.56 -21.21
CA LEU A 17 -11.29 -6.15 -21.61
C LEU A 17 -12.05 -5.18 -20.67
N LYS A 18 -13.14 -5.63 -20.02
CA LYS A 18 -13.88 -4.85 -19.02
C LYS A 18 -13.29 -4.90 -17.61
N SER A 19 -12.30 -5.76 -17.37
CA SER A 19 -11.57 -5.81 -16.10
C SER A 19 -10.92 -4.45 -15.80
N LYS A 20 -11.28 -3.85 -14.64
CA LYS A 20 -10.71 -2.58 -14.16
C LYS A 20 -9.18 -2.60 -14.08
N ASN A 21 -8.57 -3.78 -13.97
CA ASN A 21 -7.12 -3.94 -13.91
C ASN A 21 -6.46 -3.86 -15.30
N PHE A 22 -7.14 -4.27 -16.38
CA PHE A 22 -6.60 -4.20 -17.74
C PHE A 22 -6.58 -2.76 -18.29
N ARG A 23 -7.59 -1.95 -17.94
CA ARG A 23 -7.61 -0.52 -18.29
C ARG A 23 -6.46 0.27 -17.68
N LYS A 24 -5.93 -0.13 -16.52
CA LYS A 24 -4.74 0.51 -15.92
C LYS A 24 -3.44 0.11 -16.64
N VAL A 25 -3.34 -1.14 -17.10
CA VAL A 25 -2.16 -1.64 -17.82
C VAL A 25 -2.06 -1.02 -19.23
N LEU A 26 -3.17 -0.75 -19.90
CA LEU A 26 -3.17 -0.14 -21.23
C LEU A 26 -2.74 1.34 -21.24
N PHE A 27 -2.92 2.06 -20.13
CA PHE A 27 -2.57 3.50 -20.07
C PHE A 27 -1.06 3.76 -19.93
N LEU A 28 -0.24 2.75 -19.60
CA LEU A 28 1.21 2.91 -19.47
C LEU A 28 1.99 2.59 -20.74
N ILE A 29 1.34 2.04 -21.76
CA ILE A 29 1.98 1.71 -23.04
C ILE A 29 1.55 2.75 -24.05
N GLY A 30 2.30 3.86 -24.07
CA GLY A 30 2.25 4.81 -25.18
C GLY A 30 2.45 4.06 -26.50
N PHE A 31 1.48 4.25 -27.39
CA PHE A 31 1.47 3.83 -28.78
C PHE A 31 2.85 4.04 -29.43
N MET A 32 3.59 2.96 -29.71
CA MET A 32 4.61 2.96 -30.74
C MET A 32 4.06 2.11 -31.89
N GLY A 33 3.42 2.79 -32.83
CA GLY A 33 2.83 2.18 -34.02
C GLY A 33 3.92 1.57 -34.89
N ILE A 34 3.84 0.27 -35.11
CA ILE A 34 4.55 -0.40 -36.20
C ILE A 34 3.50 -0.69 -37.26
N ALA A 35 3.50 0.12 -38.33
CA ALA A 35 2.75 -0.15 -39.53
C ALA A 35 3.35 -1.39 -40.22
N PHE A 36 2.56 -2.46 -40.32
CA PHE A 36 2.89 -3.57 -41.21
C PHE A 36 2.15 -3.37 -42.54
N PRO A 37 2.83 -3.48 -43.70
CA PRO A 37 2.16 -3.44 -44.99
C PRO A 37 1.29 -4.70 -45.14
N ALA A 38 0.03 -4.49 -45.53
CA ALA A 38 -0.87 -5.56 -45.92
C ALA A 38 -0.36 -6.21 -47.21
N GLN A 39 -0.08 -7.51 -47.17
CA GLN A 39 0.02 -8.33 -48.36
C GLN A 39 -1.10 -9.37 -48.32
N ASP A 40 -1.94 -9.32 -49.36
CA ASP A 40 -2.98 -10.28 -49.65
C ASP A 40 -2.36 -11.67 -49.86
N VAL A 41 -2.69 -12.63 -49.00
CA VAL A 41 -2.42 -14.04 -49.25
C VAL A 41 -3.74 -14.76 -49.40
N LEU A 42 -4.00 -15.16 -50.64
CA LEU A 42 -5.10 -16.01 -51.08
C LEU A 42 -5.18 -17.29 -50.23
N ALA A 43 -6.40 -17.63 -49.86
CA ALA A 43 -6.76 -18.77 -49.04
C ALA A 43 -6.34 -20.11 -49.69
N GLN A 44 -5.56 -20.92 -48.96
CA GLN A 44 -5.52 -22.37 -49.14
C GLN A 44 -5.62 -23.08 -47.79
N GLY A 45 -6.48 -24.09 -47.75
CA GLY A 45 -6.88 -24.81 -46.55
C GLY A 45 -5.72 -25.49 -45.83
N SER A 46 -5.57 -25.18 -44.54
CA SER A 46 -4.79 -25.96 -43.60
C SER A 46 -5.48 -25.95 -42.23
N SER A 47 -5.50 -27.12 -41.61
CA SER A 47 -6.32 -27.53 -40.46
C SER A 47 -6.49 -26.49 -39.34
N LYS A 48 -7.72 -26.39 -38.79
CA LYS A 48 -8.03 -25.65 -37.54
C LYS A 48 -7.08 -26.00 -36.38
N LYS A 49 -6.45 -27.19 -36.35
CA LYS A 49 -5.45 -27.60 -35.35
C LYS A 49 -4.06 -26.99 -35.55
N GLY A 50 -3.64 -26.71 -36.78
CA GLY A 50 -2.35 -26.05 -37.07
C GLY A 50 -2.35 -24.58 -36.63
N ASN A 51 -3.49 -23.91 -36.79
CA ASN A 51 -3.66 -22.50 -36.43
C ASN A 51 -3.61 -22.29 -34.90
N VAL A 52 -4.24 -23.18 -34.11
CA VAL A 52 -4.22 -23.09 -32.63
C VAL A 52 -2.82 -23.29 -32.06
N LYS A 53 -1.99 -24.19 -32.61
CA LYS A 53 -0.60 -24.36 -32.16
C LYS A 53 0.23 -23.09 -32.40
N GLN A 54 0.08 -22.46 -33.56
CA GLN A 54 0.79 -21.20 -33.87
C GLN A 54 0.31 -20.05 -32.98
N LEU A 55 -1.00 -19.96 -32.70
CA LEU A 55 -1.57 -18.99 -31.77
C LEU A 55 -1.03 -19.18 -30.34
N ASN A 56 -0.89 -20.43 -29.87
CA ASN A 56 -0.30 -20.72 -28.56
C ASN A 56 1.17 -20.28 -28.49
N ILE A 57 1.97 -20.57 -29.53
CA ILE A 57 3.37 -20.13 -29.61
C ILE A 57 3.46 -18.59 -29.60
N GLN A 58 2.57 -17.89 -30.30
CA GLN A 58 2.52 -16.44 -30.29
C GLN A 58 2.15 -15.89 -28.91
N ALA A 59 1.17 -16.51 -28.23
CA ALA A 59 0.78 -16.14 -26.87
C ALA A 59 1.94 -16.34 -25.88
N ASP A 60 2.68 -17.44 -25.98
CA ASP A 60 3.84 -17.72 -25.13
C ASP A 60 4.96 -16.70 -25.38
N LYS A 61 5.26 -16.37 -26.64
CA LYS A 61 6.25 -15.34 -26.99
C LYS A 61 5.86 -13.97 -26.43
N LEU A 62 4.58 -13.59 -26.53
CA LEU A 62 4.09 -12.33 -25.99
C LEU A 62 4.24 -12.29 -24.47
N ARG A 63 3.91 -13.40 -23.79
CA ARG A 63 4.08 -13.56 -22.35
C ARG A 63 5.54 -13.43 -21.93
N ASP A 64 6.44 -14.13 -22.61
CA ASP A 64 7.87 -14.08 -22.32
C ASP A 64 8.46 -12.68 -22.57
N SER A 65 8.05 -12.02 -23.65
CA SER A 65 8.45 -10.65 -23.96
C SER A 65 7.97 -9.69 -22.89
N PHE A 66 6.71 -9.81 -22.45
CA PHE A 66 6.18 -9.00 -21.35
C PHE A 66 6.98 -9.22 -20.06
N ILE A 67 7.26 -10.47 -19.67
CA ILE A 67 8.02 -10.76 -18.45
C ILE A 67 9.41 -10.12 -18.52
N ARG A 68 10.12 -10.26 -19.65
CA ARG A 68 11.46 -9.69 -19.84
C ARG A 68 11.46 -8.16 -19.80
N GLN A 69 10.55 -7.52 -20.54
CA GLN A 69 10.46 -6.05 -20.60
C GLN A 69 10.04 -5.47 -19.25
N SER A 70 9.06 -6.08 -18.59
CA SER A 70 8.64 -5.69 -17.24
C SER A 70 9.78 -5.82 -16.23
N ALA A 71 10.57 -6.91 -16.28
CA ALA A 71 11.72 -7.06 -15.40
C ALA A 71 12.81 -5.98 -15.65
N ASP A 72 13.05 -5.61 -16.90
CA ASP A 72 13.97 -4.51 -17.25
C ASP A 72 13.47 -3.15 -16.75
N ILE A 73 12.17 -2.86 -16.92
CA ILE A 73 11.56 -1.63 -16.41
C ILE A 73 11.59 -1.59 -14.88
N ALA A 74 11.31 -2.71 -14.21
CA ALA A 74 11.40 -2.80 -12.75
C ALA A 74 12.82 -2.47 -12.27
N ARG A 75 13.85 -3.03 -12.92
CA ARG A 75 15.24 -2.72 -12.61
C ARG A 75 15.54 -1.23 -12.77
N LYS A 76 15.12 -0.61 -13.88
CA LYS A 76 15.30 0.83 -14.12
C LYS A 76 14.63 1.69 -13.04
N TYR A 77 13.43 1.32 -12.59
CA TYR A 77 12.79 2.00 -11.46
C TYR A 77 13.57 1.84 -10.16
N SER A 78 14.05 0.63 -9.85
CA SER A 78 14.88 0.38 -8.68
C SER A 78 16.20 1.17 -8.72
N ASP A 79 16.87 1.21 -9.87
CA ASP A 79 18.13 1.95 -10.08
C ASP A 79 17.91 3.47 -9.94
N ALA A 80 16.72 3.96 -10.33
CA ALA A 80 16.29 5.34 -10.12
C ALA A 80 15.82 5.63 -8.68
N GLY A 81 15.80 4.64 -7.78
CA GLY A 81 15.31 4.78 -6.40
C GLY A 81 13.79 4.76 -6.24
N ASP A 82 13.03 4.56 -7.33
CA ASP A 82 11.58 4.43 -7.32
C ASP A 82 11.19 2.97 -7.03
N TYR A 83 11.44 2.54 -5.80
CA TYR A 83 11.20 1.16 -5.36
C TYR A 83 9.71 0.78 -5.39
N GLU A 84 8.81 1.76 -5.25
CA GLU A 84 7.35 1.54 -5.32
C GLU A 84 6.95 1.07 -6.72
N LYS A 85 7.32 1.82 -7.77
CA LYS A 85 7.04 1.43 -9.16
C LYS A 85 7.79 0.18 -9.59
N SER A 86 9.01 -0.02 -9.08
CA SER A 86 9.74 -1.27 -9.29
C SER A 86 8.94 -2.47 -8.78
N LYS A 87 8.40 -2.39 -7.57
CA LYS A 87 7.57 -3.45 -6.99
C LYS A 87 6.27 -3.65 -7.77
N GLU A 88 5.56 -2.59 -8.15
CA GLU A 88 4.33 -2.69 -8.96
C GLU A 88 4.56 -3.44 -10.28
N MET A 89 5.71 -3.21 -10.92
CA MET A 89 6.08 -3.90 -12.16
C MET A 89 6.38 -5.39 -11.93
N LEU A 90 7.05 -5.75 -10.84
CA LEU A 90 7.30 -7.14 -10.46
C LEU A 90 6.01 -7.87 -10.05
N GLU A 91 5.09 -7.20 -9.35
CA GLU A 91 3.76 -7.75 -9.03
C GLU A 91 2.93 -7.99 -10.31
N SER A 92 3.07 -7.14 -11.32
CA SER A 92 2.45 -7.33 -12.63
C SER A 92 2.96 -8.59 -13.34
N ILE A 93 4.26 -8.93 -13.21
CA ILE A 93 4.81 -10.21 -13.69
C ILE A 93 4.13 -11.39 -12.99
N LEU A 94 4.00 -11.34 -11.65
CA LEU A 94 3.36 -12.41 -10.87
C LEU A 94 1.86 -12.57 -11.16
N SER A 95 1.19 -11.51 -11.63
CA SER A 95 -0.21 -11.59 -12.07
C SER A 95 -0.37 -12.46 -13.33
N ILE A 96 0.64 -12.49 -14.20
CA ILE A 96 0.65 -13.26 -15.44
C ILE A 96 1.25 -14.65 -15.24
N LYS A 97 2.36 -14.76 -14.50
CA LYS A 97 3.01 -16.03 -14.16
C LYS A 97 3.34 -16.03 -12.67
N LYS A 98 2.58 -16.80 -11.89
CA LYS A 98 2.69 -16.87 -10.43
C LYS A 98 4.05 -17.34 -9.93
N ASP A 99 4.74 -18.14 -10.74
CA ASP A 99 6.04 -18.73 -10.40
C ASP A 99 7.10 -18.31 -11.43
N VAL A 100 7.66 -17.12 -11.20
CA VAL A 100 8.84 -16.64 -11.93
C VAL A 100 10.02 -16.64 -10.97
N PRO A 101 11.08 -17.44 -11.24
CA PRO A 101 12.25 -17.50 -10.38
C PRO A 101 12.84 -16.12 -10.09
N GLY A 102 13.13 -15.84 -8.82
CA GLY A 102 13.77 -14.60 -8.37
C GLY A 102 12.85 -13.37 -8.23
N VAL A 103 11.67 -13.33 -8.86
CA VAL A 103 10.77 -12.15 -8.80
C VAL A 103 10.27 -11.91 -7.38
N LYS A 104 9.83 -12.96 -6.67
CA LYS A 104 9.37 -12.85 -5.28
C LYS A 104 10.47 -12.35 -4.35
N ALA A 105 11.67 -12.93 -4.44
CA ALA A 105 12.82 -12.51 -3.64
C ALA A 105 13.19 -11.04 -3.90
N MET A 106 13.08 -10.58 -5.15
CA MET A 106 13.34 -9.18 -5.49
C MET A 106 12.27 -8.24 -4.94
N ILE A 107 10.99 -8.65 -4.90
CA ILE A 107 9.93 -7.91 -4.21
C ILE A 107 10.24 -7.79 -2.72
N ASP A 108 10.65 -8.89 -2.07
CA ASP A 108 10.99 -8.89 -0.64
C ASP A 108 12.19 -7.96 -0.36
N GLN A 109 13.22 -7.97 -1.21
CA GLN A 109 14.35 -7.03 -1.12
C GLN A 109 13.94 -5.56 -1.31
N LEU A 110 13.01 -5.28 -2.23
CA LEU A 110 12.49 -3.92 -2.42
C LEU A 110 11.67 -3.48 -1.22
N ASP A 111 10.90 -4.38 -0.60
CA ASP A 111 10.18 -4.10 0.64
C ASP A 111 11.14 -3.71 1.77
N GLU A 112 12.23 -4.45 1.95
CA GLU A 112 13.26 -4.10 2.93
C GLU A 112 13.91 -2.74 2.64
N LYS A 113 14.27 -2.50 1.36
CA LYS A 113 14.85 -1.21 0.94
C LYS A 113 13.88 -0.07 1.21
N MET A 114 12.61 -0.19 0.84
CA MET A 114 11.59 0.83 1.11
C MET A 114 11.40 1.09 2.59
N ILE A 115 11.44 0.04 3.44
CA ILE A 115 11.37 0.19 4.89
C ILE A 115 12.59 0.92 5.46
N SER A 116 13.77 0.71 4.89
CA SER A 116 15.00 1.36 5.33
C SER A 116 15.17 2.78 4.80
N SER A 117 14.77 3.06 3.56
CA SER A 117 15.05 4.31 2.86
C SER A 117 14.00 5.38 3.13
N ASN A 118 12.74 4.98 3.32
CA ASN A 118 11.67 5.89 3.67
C ASN A 118 11.52 5.94 5.19
N SER A 119 12.19 6.91 5.82
CA SER A 119 12.14 7.12 7.26
C SER A 119 11.97 8.60 7.60
N ALA A 120 11.32 8.87 8.73
CA ALA A 120 11.16 10.21 9.25
C ALA A 120 11.29 10.21 10.77
N ASP A 121 12.03 11.18 11.27
CA ASP A 121 12.18 11.45 12.70
C ASP A 121 11.33 12.66 13.10
N PHE A 122 10.73 12.58 14.29
CA PHE A 122 10.00 13.69 14.91
C PHE A 122 9.92 13.53 16.43
N GLU A 123 9.56 14.61 17.10
CA GLU A 123 9.39 14.63 18.55
C GLU A 123 7.91 14.70 18.92
N ILE A 124 7.53 13.91 19.92
CA ILE A 124 6.25 14.02 20.60
C ILE A 124 6.48 14.86 21.85
N ASP A 125 5.83 16.01 21.93
CA ASP A 125 5.85 16.87 23.11
C ASP A 125 4.83 16.37 24.12
N ALA A 126 5.30 15.95 25.31
CA ALA A 126 4.43 15.43 26.36
C ALA A 126 3.48 16.48 26.97
N ALA A 127 3.70 17.77 26.70
CA ALA A 127 2.74 18.82 27.00
C ALA A 127 1.47 18.75 26.13
N ARG A 128 1.46 17.87 25.12
CA ARG A 128 0.32 17.64 24.22
C ARG A 128 -0.01 16.14 24.17
N ASN A 129 -1.29 15.79 24.15
CA ASN A 129 -1.72 14.39 23.98
C ASN A 129 -1.33 13.84 22.60
N TRP A 130 -1.45 14.66 21.55
CA TRP A 130 -1.25 14.25 20.16
C TRP A 130 -0.24 15.14 19.46
N SER A 131 0.66 14.52 18.68
CA SER A 131 1.46 15.27 17.72
C SER A 131 0.63 15.62 16.49
N GLY A 132 1.19 16.46 15.62
CA GLY A 132 0.67 16.56 14.25
C GLY A 132 0.69 15.22 13.52
N PRO A 133 0.09 15.15 12.31
CA PRO A 133 0.09 13.95 11.49
C PRO A 133 1.50 13.37 11.29
N ALA A 134 1.67 12.09 11.62
CA ALA A 134 2.93 11.37 11.34
C ALA A 134 3.09 11.11 9.84
N GLY A 135 1.97 10.90 9.14
CA GLY A 135 1.91 10.75 7.70
C GLY A 135 0.67 9.99 7.23
N LEU A 136 0.51 9.89 5.92
CA LEU A 136 -0.49 9.03 5.28
C LEU A 136 0.01 7.59 5.25
N VAL A 137 -0.86 6.66 5.61
CA VAL A 137 -0.60 5.23 5.59
C VAL A 137 -1.62 4.53 4.69
N ALA A 138 -1.21 3.41 4.11
CA ALA A 138 -2.03 2.62 3.19
C ALA A 138 -2.40 1.26 3.80
N LYS A 139 -3.63 0.83 3.54
CA LYS A 139 -4.17 -0.47 3.94
C LYS A 139 -3.26 -1.61 3.50
N GLY A 140 -2.94 -2.50 4.44
CA GLY A 140 -2.13 -3.68 4.16
C GLY A 140 -0.64 -3.40 3.94
N ARG A 141 -0.18 -2.14 4.09
CA ARG A 141 1.22 -1.76 3.88
C ARG A 141 1.87 -1.45 5.22
N SER A 142 2.82 -2.30 5.63
CA SER A 142 3.44 -2.21 6.95
C SER A 142 4.35 -0.99 7.11
N ILE A 143 4.34 -0.46 8.32
CA ILE A 143 5.27 0.54 8.82
C ILE A 143 5.94 0.04 10.10
N ARG A 144 7.13 0.57 10.37
CA ARG A 144 7.85 0.36 11.63
C ARG A 144 7.89 1.68 12.38
N ILE A 145 7.57 1.65 13.66
CA ILE A 145 7.69 2.81 14.54
C ILE A 145 8.63 2.43 15.67
N GLN A 146 9.61 3.29 15.94
CA GLN A 146 10.55 3.16 17.06
C GLN A 146 10.48 4.44 17.88
N ALA A 147 10.54 4.30 19.20
CA ALA A 147 10.50 5.43 20.11
C ALA A 147 11.54 5.29 21.21
N THR A 148 12.11 6.42 21.60
CA THR A 148 13.09 6.51 22.69
C THR A 148 12.87 7.78 23.51
N GLY A 149 13.33 7.74 24.75
CA GLY A 149 13.23 8.85 25.69
C GLY A 149 12.21 8.59 26.79
N THR A 150 12.24 9.48 27.78
CA THR A 150 11.37 9.47 28.95
C THR A 150 10.77 10.85 29.13
N TYR A 151 9.62 10.92 29.78
CA TYR A 151 8.94 12.18 30.06
C TYR A 151 8.25 12.07 31.42
N ASP A 152 7.95 13.22 32.02
CA ASP A 152 7.29 13.29 33.31
C ASP A 152 5.77 13.30 33.13
N LEU A 153 5.10 12.28 33.66
CA LEU A 153 3.64 12.26 33.76
C LEU A 153 3.19 13.02 35.01
N ILE A 154 2.58 14.19 34.81
CA ILE A 154 2.14 15.07 35.91
C ILE A 154 0.63 15.21 35.84
N THR A 155 -0.07 14.77 36.89
CA THR A 155 -1.53 14.77 36.96
C THR A 155 -2.02 15.25 38.32
N ASP A 156 -2.92 16.24 38.32
CA ASP A 156 -3.74 16.62 39.47
C ASP A 156 -5.21 16.53 39.04
N ILE A 157 -5.77 15.31 39.13
CA ILE A 157 -7.09 14.99 38.56
C ILE A 157 -7.98 14.43 39.65
N LYS A 158 -9.12 15.08 39.86
CA LYS A 158 -10.20 14.57 40.71
C LYS A 158 -11.07 13.61 39.91
N THR A 159 -11.30 12.42 40.45
CA THR A 159 -12.15 11.41 39.83
C THR A 159 -13.15 10.84 40.84
N GLY A 160 -14.30 10.38 40.35
CA GLY A 160 -15.28 9.62 41.14
C GLY A 160 -15.01 8.11 41.11
N VAL A 161 -15.91 7.34 41.71
CA VAL A 161 -15.84 5.85 41.79
C VAL A 161 -15.85 5.16 40.41
N GLU A 162 -16.38 5.85 39.39
CA GLU A 162 -16.41 5.37 37.99
C GLU A 162 -15.06 5.53 37.26
N GLY A 163 -14.09 6.26 37.84
CA GLY A 163 -12.81 6.51 37.22
C GLY A 163 -12.84 7.57 36.10
N LEU A 164 -11.77 7.57 35.28
CA LEU A 164 -11.59 8.52 34.19
C LEU A 164 -12.33 8.06 32.92
N PRO A 165 -12.83 9.00 32.09
CA PRO A 165 -13.52 8.65 30.87
C PRO A 165 -12.57 8.10 29.79
N GLU A 166 -13.05 7.13 29.00
CA GLU A 166 -12.29 6.44 27.94
C GLU A 166 -13.03 6.38 26.57
N LYS A 167 -13.98 7.28 26.31
CA LYS A 167 -14.86 7.20 25.13
C LYS A 167 -14.20 7.71 23.85
N ASN A 168 -13.41 8.78 23.94
CA ASN A 168 -12.78 9.39 22.77
C ASN A 168 -11.26 9.53 22.94
N PRO A 169 -10.45 8.66 22.32
CA PRO A 169 -8.98 8.70 22.40
C PRO A 169 -8.34 10.05 22.04
N MET A 170 -9.02 10.91 21.27
CA MET A 170 -8.49 12.24 20.91
C MET A 170 -8.63 13.28 22.02
N LYS A 171 -9.52 13.05 23.00
CA LYS A 171 -9.81 13.98 24.09
C LYS A 171 -9.64 13.37 25.47
N GLU A 172 -9.70 12.05 25.55
CA GLU A 172 -9.78 11.23 26.75
C GLU A 172 -8.79 10.07 26.62
N LEU A 173 -8.74 9.20 27.64
CA LEU A 173 -7.89 8.02 27.60
C LEU A 173 -8.34 7.06 26.49
N ALA A 174 -7.37 6.46 25.83
CA ALA A 174 -7.58 5.43 24.84
C ALA A 174 -7.82 4.07 25.52
N PRO A 175 -8.98 3.41 25.30
CA PRO A 175 -9.29 2.16 25.96
C PRO A 175 -8.34 1.05 25.48
N GLY A 176 -7.81 0.28 26.43
CA GLY A 176 -6.89 -0.83 26.16
C GLY A 176 -5.43 -0.42 25.86
N VAL A 177 -5.09 0.87 26.00
CA VAL A 177 -3.71 1.36 25.97
C VAL A 177 -3.34 1.82 27.40
N PRO A 178 -2.18 1.43 27.96
CA PRO A 178 -1.79 1.90 29.29
C PRO A 178 -1.67 3.42 29.35
N VAL A 179 -2.02 4.01 30.49
CA VAL A 179 -1.82 5.45 30.74
C VAL A 179 -0.34 5.78 30.62
N GLY A 180 -0.05 6.86 29.90
CA GLY A 180 1.30 7.33 29.58
C GLY A 180 2.05 6.55 28.51
N ALA A 181 1.46 5.50 27.93
CA ALA A 181 2.09 4.81 26.82
C ALA A 181 2.00 5.64 25.53
N LEU A 182 3.05 5.53 24.69
CA LEU A 182 3.01 5.98 23.31
C LEU A 182 2.04 5.10 22.50
N MET A 183 1.18 5.74 21.73
CA MET A 183 0.14 5.09 20.93
C MET A 183 -0.02 5.71 19.56
N GLY A 184 -0.59 4.92 18.65
CA GLY A 184 -0.97 5.36 17.32
C GLY A 184 -2.46 5.16 17.07
N VAL A 185 -3.03 5.99 16.20
CA VAL A 185 -4.37 5.80 15.64
C VAL A 185 -4.40 6.20 14.17
N VAL A 186 -5.15 5.46 13.36
CA VAL A 186 -5.36 5.81 11.95
C VAL A 186 -6.71 6.49 11.82
N LEU A 187 -6.71 7.71 11.30
CA LEU A 187 -7.91 8.46 10.93
C LEU A 187 -8.23 8.17 9.46
N SER A 188 -9.25 7.36 9.22
CA SER A 188 -9.74 7.02 7.88
C SER A 188 -10.99 7.82 7.53
N GLN A 189 -11.47 7.67 6.30
CA GLN A 189 -12.72 8.27 5.83
C GLN A 189 -13.72 7.15 5.53
N GLU A 190 -14.87 7.17 6.19
CA GLU A 190 -15.98 6.25 5.90
C GLU A 190 -17.20 7.07 5.48
N LYS A 191 -17.69 6.86 4.25
CA LYS A 191 -18.84 7.60 3.67
C LYS A 191 -18.69 9.13 3.78
N GLY A 192 -17.47 9.63 3.56
CA GLY A 192 -17.14 11.06 3.63
C GLY A 192 -17.08 11.65 5.04
N LYS A 193 -17.14 10.80 6.08
CA LYS A 193 -16.98 11.23 7.48
C LYS A 193 -15.67 10.69 8.04
N PRO A 194 -14.93 11.49 8.85
CA PRO A 194 -13.77 10.99 9.56
C PRO A 194 -14.16 9.85 10.50
N LYS A 195 -13.44 8.74 10.39
CA LYS A 195 -13.55 7.60 11.28
C LYS A 195 -12.22 7.36 11.97
N MET A 196 -12.29 7.22 13.28
CA MET A 196 -11.13 6.87 14.08
C MET A 196 -10.99 5.35 14.14
N GLY A 197 -9.82 4.86 13.75
CA GLY A 197 -9.44 3.46 13.93
C GLY A 197 -9.25 3.11 15.41
N LYS A 198 -9.05 1.82 15.70
CA LYS A 198 -8.72 1.36 17.05
C LYS A 198 -7.30 1.83 17.43
N PRO A 199 -7.10 2.50 18.58
CA PRO A 199 -5.77 2.83 19.06
C PRO A 199 -4.92 1.58 19.29
N PHE A 200 -3.61 1.70 19.10
CA PHE A 200 -2.65 0.63 19.38
C PHE A 200 -1.45 1.17 20.15
N LYS A 201 -0.92 0.33 21.06
CA LYS A 201 0.31 0.64 21.81
C LYS A 201 1.52 0.54 20.86
N ILE A 202 2.37 1.55 20.88
CA ILE A 202 3.65 1.57 20.15
C ILE A 202 4.78 1.06 21.05
N GLY A 203 4.90 1.59 22.28
CA GLY A 203 6.04 1.27 23.16
C GLY A 203 7.38 1.72 22.55
N GLU A 204 8.45 0.96 22.77
CA GLU A 204 9.78 1.24 22.19
C GLU A 204 9.86 0.91 20.70
N LYS A 205 9.14 -0.12 20.25
CA LYS A 205 9.12 -0.57 18.86
C LYS A 205 7.83 -1.33 18.54
N VAL A 206 7.24 -1.03 17.38
CA VAL A 206 6.14 -1.80 16.82
C VAL A 206 6.27 -1.90 15.30
N GLU A 207 5.84 -3.03 14.76
CA GLU A 207 5.52 -3.17 13.35
C GLU A 207 4.00 -3.19 13.21
N PHE A 208 3.47 -2.28 12.40
CA PHE A 208 2.04 -2.04 12.29
C PHE A 208 1.60 -2.10 10.83
N THR A 209 0.55 -2.89 10.58
CA THR A 209 -0.11 -2.96 9.27
C THR A 209 -1.48 -2.29 9.36
N PRO A 210 -1.70 -1.14 8.69
CA PRO A 210 -2.98 -0.44 8.69
C PRO A 210 -4.10 -1.30 8.08
N LYS A 211 -5.30 -1.23 8.68
CA LYS A 211 -6.51 -1.90 8.17
C LYS A 211 -7.26 -1.10 7.12
N ASP A 212 -7.04 0.21 7.11
CA ASP A 212 -7.66 1.20 6.25
C ASP A 212 -6.61 2.22 5.81
N ASP A 213 -6.86 2.87 4.67
CA ASP A 213 -6.10 4.05 4.25
C ASP A 213 -6.44 5.22 5.17
N GLY A 214 -5.47 6.06 5.51
CA GLY A 214 -5.75 7.22 6.35
C GLY A 214 -4.53 7.98 6.83
N VAL A 215 -4.78 8.91 7.76
CA VAL A 215 -3.76 9.70 8.44
C VAL A 215 -3.36 8.99 9.72
N LEU A 216 -2.09 8.62 9.85
CA LEU A 216 -1.55 8.14 11.11
C LEU A 216 -1.28 9.32 12.05
N MET A 217 -1.89 9.26 13.21
CA MET A 217 -1.62 10.12 14.35
C MET A 217 -0.84 9.35 15.40
N ILE A 218 0.14 9.99 16.03
CA ILE A 218 0.91 9.42 17.15
C ILE A 218 0.77 10.37 18.34
N GLY A 219 0.63 9.79 19.53
CA GLY A 219 0.41 10.55 20.75
C GLY A 219 0.69 9.73 22.00
N LEU A 220 0.62 10.39 23.15
CA LEU A 220 0.71 9.76 24.46
C LEU A 220 -0.69 9.59 25.03
N ASN A 221 -0.96 8.43 25.65
CA ASN A 221 -2.24 8.18 26.30
C ASN A 221 -2.33 8.90 27.65
N LEU A 222 -2.60 10.20 27.60
CA LEU A 222 -2.61 11.07 28.77
C LEU A 222 -4.03 11.44 29.17
N PRO A 223 -4.33 11.49 30.48
CA PRO A 223 -5.66 11.84 30.94
C PRO A 223 -5.94 13.34 30.71
N PRO A 224 -7.20 13.75 30.54
CA PRO A 224 -7.55 15.15 30.37
C PRO A 224 -7.02 16.03 31.52
N GLY A 225 -6.49 17.20 31.19
CA GLY A 225 -6.00 18.16 32.20
C GLY A 225 -4.62 17.83 32.80
N HIS A 226 -3.89 16.86 32.26
CA HIS A 226 -2.50 16.61 32.64
C HIS A 226 -1.61 17.85 32.41
N GLN A 227 -0.49 17.91 33.12
CA GLN A 227 0.55 18.95 32.99
C GLN A 227 1.92 18.35 32.66
N SER A 228 1.92 17.14 32.09
CA SER A 228 3.11 16.38 31.69
C SER A 228 4.11 17.20 30.87
N LYS A 229 5.39 16.89 31.03
CA LYS A 229 6.50 17.61 30.38
C LYS A 229 7.55 16.64 29.87
N GLY A 230 8.35 17.10 28.91
CA GLY A 230 9.40 16.30 28.27
C GLY A 230 9.05 15.92 26.85
N LYS A 231 9.92 15.15 26.20
CA LYS A 231 9.76 14.78 24.80
C LYS A 231 10.14 13.33 24.55
N VAL A 232 9.40 12.70 23.66
CA VAL A 232 9.71 11.35 23.16
C VAL A 232 10.13 11.47 21.70
N LYS A 233 11.29 10.92 21.37
CA LYS A 233 11.78 10.87 19.98
C LYS A 233 11.18 9.67 19.29
N VAL A 234 10.59 9.88 18.12
CA VAL A 234 9.94 8.84 17.32
C VAL A 234 10.56 8.81 15.94
N ARG A 235 10.88 7.60 15.49
CA ARG A 235 11.24 7.27 14.12
C ARG A 235 10.16 6.42 13.51
N ILE A 236 9.59 6.86 12.40
CA ILE A 236 8.74 6.03 11.54
C ILE A 236 9.52 5.62 10.30
N SER A 237 9.35 4.39 9.83
CA SER A 237 9.88 3.95 8.55
C SER A 237 8.92 2.97 7.85
N GLY A 238 9.10 2.74 6.55
CA GLY A 238 8.18 1.88 5.78
C GLY A 238 7.25 2.63 4.85
N TYR A 239 6.08 2.04 4.63
CA TYR A 239 5.10 2.55 3.68
C TYR A 239 4.22 3.66 4.25
N PHE A 240 4.79 4.87 4.34
CA PHE A 240 4.06 6.08 4.69
C PHE A 240 4.46 7.26 3.80
N ARG A 241 3.57 8.23 3.64
CA ARG A 241 3.86 9.50 2.94
C ARG A 241 3.65 10.64 3.90
N ARG A 242 4.72 11.36 4.25
CA ARG A 242 4.58 12.59 5.04
C ARG A 242 3.97 13.65 4.14
N SER A 243 2.93 14.35 4.60
CA SER A 243 2.54 15.60 3.96
C SER A 243 3.68 16.58 4.21
N SER A 244 4.47 16.88 3.19
CA SER A 244 5.37 18.03 3.24
C SER A 244 4.48 19.27 3.37
N ASN A 245 4.73 20.09 4.38
CA ASN A 245 4.34 21.49 4.31
C ASN A 245 5.20 22.18 3.24
#